data_AF-A0AA50Q685-F1
#
_entry.id   AF-A0AA50Q685-F1
#
_cell.length_a   1.000
_cell.length_b   1.000
_cell.length_c   1.000
_cell.angle_alpha   90.00
_cell.angle_beta   90.00
_cell.angle_gamma   90.00
#
_symmetry.space_group_name_H-M   'P 1'
#
loop_
_entity.id
_entity.type
_entity.pdbx_description
1 polymer ?
#
loop_
_entity_poly.entity_id
_entity_poly.type
_entity_poly.pdbx_seq_one_letter_code
_entity_poly.pdbx_strand_id
1 'polypeptide(L)'
;MSESENTKSKNKGILDSTKLRHAIDFVEELSWLLESKNKLKLSEIPEILRNNLDAVNNVKKTTSKYESPNPNIHYLIGVLPRLFKDMNLFQKNEDIVTFAIEVLNIKVSRSDKRSRYELIGLIVCECNELDDNALEALVIALSKITGNSEKISQMAEEKASVGFSWNETIRKLAD
;
A
#
# COMPACT_ATOMS: atom_id res chain seq x y z
N MET A 1 -75.06 -12.64 -16.34
CA MET A 1 -73.63 -12.65 -16.72
C MET A 1 -73.20 -11.21 -16.92
N SER A 2 -72.84 -10.52 -15.83
CA SER A 2 -72.39 -9.11 -15.89
C SER A 2 -72.01 -8.63 -14.47
N GLU A 3 -70.94 -9.18 -13.89
CA GLU A 3 -70.39 -8.68 -12.61
C GLU A 3 -68.85 -8.73 -12.54
N SER A 4 -68.18 -8.83 -13.69
CA SER A 4 -66.72 -9.04 -13.77
C SER A 4 -65.91 -7.87 -14.32
N GLU A 5 -66.51 -6.71 -14.62
CA GLU A 5 -65.78 -5.59 -15.27
C GLU A 5 -65.40 -4.44 -14.32
N ASN A 6 -66.00 -4.31 -13.13
CA ASN A 6 -65.80 -3.12 -12.28
C ASN A 6 -64.57 -3.18 -11.34
N THR A 7 -63.90 -4.33 -11.22
CA THR A 7 -62.72 -4.50 -10.34
C THR A 7 -61.38 -4.27 -11.04
N LYS A 8 -61.31 -4.39 -12.37
CA LYS A 8 -60.07 -4.19 -13.14
C LYS A 8 -59.63 -2.72 -13.23
N SER A 9 -60.57 -1.77 -13.27
CA SER A 9 -60.26 -0.36 -13.48
C SER A 9 -59.73 0.34 -12.22
N LYS A 10 -60.19 -0.07 -11.02
CA LYS A 10 -59.68 0.45 -9.73
C LYS A 10 -58.27 -0.04 -9.41
N ASN A 11 -57.92 -1.27 -9.78
CA ASN A 11 -56.62 -1.87 -9.47
C ASN A 11 -55.46 -1.27 -10.32
N LYS A 12 -55.75 -0.80 -11.54
CA LYS A 12 -54.74 -0.22 -12.45
C LYS A 12 -54.28 1.17 -11.99
N GLY A 13 -55.18 2.00 -11.44
CA GLY A 13 -54.85 3.33 -10.91
C GLY A 13 -54.07 3.30 -9.59
N ILE A 14 -54.31 2.30 -8.74
CA ILE A 14 -53.57 2.11 -7.48
C ILE A 14 -52.13 1.67 -7.78
N LEU A 15 -51.91 0.73 -8.72
CA LEU A 15 -50.58 0.25 -9.11
C LEU A 15 -49.70 1.37 -9.71
N ASP A 16 -50.32 2.29 -10.46
CA ASP A 16 -49.64 3.43 -11.08
C ASP A 16 -49.24 4.49 -10.03
N SER A 17 -50.12 4.74 -9.05
CA SER A 17 -49.82 5.63 -7.92
C SER A 17 -48.69 5.11 -7.02
N THR A 18 -48.59 3.79 -6.82
CA THR A 18 -47.50 3.16 -6.06
C THR A 18 -46.17 3.27 -6.81
N LYS A 19 -46.17 3.05 -8.13
CA LYS A 19 -44.97 3.22 -8.96
C LYS A 19 -44.50 4.68 -8.99
N LEU A 20 -45.44 5.62 -9.08
CA LEU A 20 -45.14 7.05 -9.02
C LEU A 20 -44.51 7.41 -7.68
N ARG A 21 -45.04 6.87 -6.58
CA ARG A 21 -44.48 7.11 -5.24
C ARG A 21 -43.06 6.54 -5.10
N HIS A 22 -42.82 5.32 -5.56
CA HIS A 22 -41.48 4.76 -5.58
C HIS A 22 -40.49 5.56 -6.44
N ALA A 23 -40.95 6.13 -7.56
CA ALA A 23 -40.10 6.99 -8.38
C ALA A 23 -39.77 8.32 -7.67
N ILE A 24 -40.72 8.90 -6.93
CA ILE A 24 -40.50 10.10 -6.11
C ILE A 24 -39.50 9.79 -4.99
N ASP A 25 -39.75 8.72 -4.22
CA ASP A 25 -38.88 8.30 -3.11
C ASP A 25 -37.44 8.07 -3.62
N PHE A 26 -37.28 7.40 -4.77
CA PHE A 26 -35.98 7.17 -5.38
C PHE A 26 -35.26 8.47 -5.79
N VAL A 27 -35.98 9.44 -6.36
CA VAL A 27 -35.40 10.73 -6.76
C VAL A 27 -35.01 11.56 -5.53
N GLU A 28 -35.80 11.51 -4.46
CA GLU A 28 -35.45 12.15 -3.18
C GLU A 28 -34.22 11.50 -2.53
N GLU A 29 -34.14 10.17 -2.50
CA GLU A 29 -32.97 9.43 -2.00
C GLU A 29 -31.70 9.77 -2.78
N LEU A 30 -31.79 9.83 -4.12
CA LEU A 30 -30.69 10.28 -4.96
C LEU A 30 -30.31 11.72 -4.62
N SER A 31 -31.27 12.63 -4.49
CA SER A 31 -30.98 14.04 -4.18
C SER A 31 -30.27 14.18 -2.84
N TRP A 32 -30.71 13.45 -1.82
CA TRP A 32 -30.06 13.42 -0.50
C TRP A 32 -28.66 12.80 -0.56
N LEU A 33 -28.47 11.72 -1.31
CA LEU A 33 -27.15 11.11 -1.52
C LEU A 33 -26.18 12.11 -2.14
N LEU A 34 -26.62 12.85 -3.16
CA LEU A 34 -25.78 13.85 -3.82
C LEU A 34 -25.44 15.02 -2.90
N GLU A 35 -26.40 15.49 -2.09
CA GLU A 35 -26.19 16.59 -1.14
C GLU A 35 -25.31 16.17 0.07
N SER A 36 -25.46 14.93 0.55
CA SER A 36 -24.64 14.34 1.61
C SER A 36 -23.14 14.28 1.24
N LYS A 37 -22.84 14.24 -0.07
CA LYS A 37 -21.48 14.25 -0.62
C LYS A 37 -20.98 15.66 -0.92
N ASN A 38 -21.50 16.70 -0.26
CA ASN A 38 -21.16 18.14 -0.42
C ASN A 38 -19.67 18.53 -0.37
N LYS A 39 -18.76 17.59 -0.09
CA LYS A 39 -17.31 17.77 -0.20
C LYS A 39 -16.75 17.52 -1.61
N LEU A 40 -17.51 16.92 -2.52
CA LEU A 40 -17.10 16.57 -3.88
C LEU A 40 -18.24 16.88 -4.85
N LYS A 41 -18.01 17.77 -5.83
CA LYS A 41 -19.01 18.02 -6.87
C LYS A 41 -19.00 16.88 -7.87
N LEU A 42 -20.16 16.34 -8.22
CA LEU A 42 -20.28 15.27 -9.23
C LEU A 42 -19.65 15.63 -10.57
N SER A 43 -19.70 16.93 -10.93
CA SER A 43 -19.06 17.46 -12.12
C SER A 43 -17.53 17.35 -12.11
N GLU A 44 -16.92 17.31 -10.93
CA GLU A 44 -15.46 17.23 -10.74
C GLU A 44 -14.97 15.77 -10.70
N ILE A 45 -15.84 14.80 -10.41
CA ILE A 45 -15.48 13.38 -10.30
C ILE A 45 -14.85 12.82 -11.58
N PRO A 46 -15.40 13.03 -12.79
CA PRO A 46 -14.78 12.51 -14.02
C PRO A 46 -13.38 13.05 -14.25
N GLU A 47 -13.14 14.32 -13.90
CA GLU A 47 -11.84 14.97 -14.06
C GLU A 47 -10.83 14.47 -13.02
N ILE A 48 -11.24 14.33 -11.75
CA ILE A 48 -10.42 13.72 -10.69
C ILE A 48 -10.01 12.28 -11.08
N LEU A 49 -10.94 11.48 -11.59
CA LEU A 49 -10.67 10.10 -12.00
C LEU A 49 -9.75 10.04 -13.23
N ARG A 50 -9.96 10.89 -14.23
CA ARG A 50 -9.09 10.97 -15.42
C ARG A 50 -7.68 11.44 -15.07
N ASN A 51 -7.55 12.48 -14.25
CA ASN A 51 -6.26 13.00 -13.82
C ASN A 51 -5.46 11.97 -13.00
N ASN A 52 -6.14 11.14 -12.18
CA ASN A 52 -5.49 10.03 -11.49
C ASN A 52 -5.11 8.89 -12.44
N LEU A 53 -5.96 8.54 -13.41
CA LEU A 53 -5.63 7.55 -14.44
C LEU A 53 -4.41 8.00 -15.27
N ASP A 54 -4.35 9.27 -15.65
CA ASP A 54 -3.23 9.83 -16.42
C ASP A 54 -1.95 9.93 -15.58
N ALA A 55 -2.05 10.24 -14.28
CA ALA A 55 -0.90 10.19 -13.36
C ALA A 55 -0.36 8.76 -13.22
N VAL A 56 -1.24 7.76 -13.07
CA VAL A 56 -0.87 6.33 -13.01
C VAL A 56 -0.29 5.86 -14.35
N ASN A 57 -0.81 6.34 -15.48
CA ASN A 57 -0.38 5.92 -16.81
C ASN A 57 0.93 6.60 -17.27
N ASN A 58 1.19 7.84 -16.87
CA ASN A 58 2.42 8.55 -17.22
C ASN A 58 3.64 8.04 -16.43
N VAL A 59 3.45 7.62 -15.17
CA VAL A 59 4.51 6.92 -14.39
C VAL A 59 4.78 5.53 -14.96
N LYS A 60 3.75 4.85 -15.48
CA LYS A 60 3.92 3.55 -16.15
C LYS A 60 4.62 3.68 -17.51
N LYS A 61 4.38 4.71 -18.31
CA LYS A 61 4.89 4.77 -19.71
C LYS A 61 6.41 4.78 -19.88
N THR A 62 7.19 5.18 -18.87
CA THR A 62 8.66 5.17 -18.93
C THR A 62 9.28 3.87 -18.41
N THR A 63 8.51 3.00 -17.73
CA THR A 63 8.96 1.75 -17.09
C THR A 63 8.13 0.51 -17.47
N SER A 64 7.02 0.64 -18.20
CA SER A 64 6.04 -0.42 -18.50
C SER A 64 6.53 -1.55 -19.41
N LYS A 65 7.79 -1.55 -19.81
CA LYS A 65 8.43 -2.69 -20.51
C LYS A 65 9.32 -3.51 -19.59
N TYR A 66 9.54 -3.05 -18.36
CA TYR A 66 10.41 -3.71 -17.40
C TYR A 66 9.56 -4.20 -16.22
N GLU A 67 9.14 -5.45 -16.32
CA GLU A 67 8.72 -6.22 -15.15
C GLU A 67 9.95 -6.99 -14.68
N SER A 68 10.35 -6.76 -13.42
CA SER A 68 11.45 -7.51 -12.85
C SER A 68 11.06 -8.99 -12.77
N PRO A 69 11.92 -9.93 -13.19
CA PRO A 69 11.71 -11.35 -12.90
C PRO A 69 11.73 -11.64 -11.39
N ASN A 70 12.40 -10.78 -10.61
CA ASN A 70 12.54 -10.87 -9.15
C ASN A 70 12.14 -9.52 -8.52
N PRO A 71 10.83 -9.24 -8.37
CA PRO A 71 10.35 -7.94 -7.91
C PRO A 71 10.74 -7.65 -6.45
N ASN A 72 10.78 -8.66 -5.58
CA ASN A 72 11.12 -8.49 -4.17
C ASN A 72 12.60 -8.13 -4.00
N ILE A 73 13.48 -8.84 -4.71
CA ILE A 73 14.92 -8.56 -4.71
C ILE A 73 15.18 -7.14 -5.23
N HIS A 74 14.56 -6.74 -6.35
CA HIS A 74 14.77 -5.40 -6.91
C HIS A 74 14.25 -4.30 -5.99
N TYR A 75 13.13 -4.54 -5.32
CA TYR A 75 12.64 -3.64 -4.29
C TYR A 75 13.69 -3.45 -3.17
N LEU A 76 14.24 -4.54 -2.63
CA LEU A 76 15.27 -4.48 -1.60
C LEU A 76 16.53 -3.74 -2.07
N ILE A 77 16.99 -3.98 -3.30
CA ILE A 77 18.13 -3.26 -3.89
C ILE A 77 17.86 -1.75 -3.97
N GLY A 78 16.62 -1.35 -4.25
CA GLY A 78 16.22 0.06 -4.25
C GLY A 78 16.15 0.69 -2.86
N VAL A 79 15.80 -0.09 -1.84
CA VAL A 79 15.48 0.43 -0.49
C VAL A 79 16.63 0.31 0.50
N LEU A 80 17.32 -0.83 0.54
CA LEU A 80 18.38 -1.12 1.51
C LEU A 80 19.51 -0.07 1.52
N PRO A 81 20.02 0.44 0.38
CA PRO A 81 21.04 1.48 0.39
C PRO A 81 20.58 2.76 1.07
N ARG A 82 19.32 3.14 0.86
CA ARG A 82 18.74 4.33 1.49
C ARG A 82 18.55 4.10 2.98
N LEU A 83 18.02 2.93 3.35
CA LEU A 83 17.75 2.54 4.72
C LEU A 83 19.03 2.50 5.57
N PHE A 84 20.09 1.81 5.09
CA PHE A 84 21.36 1.69 5.81
C PHE A 84 22.18 2.98 5.89
N LYS A 85 21.84 3.99 5.08
CA LYS A 85 22.41 5.34 5.18
C LYS A 85 21.72 6.22 6.21
N ASP A 86 20.56 5.83 6.71
CA ASP A 86 19.87 6.59 7.75
C ASP A 86 20.61 6.43 9.08
N MET A 87 21.30 7.50 9.49
CA MET A 87 22.09 7.54 10.72
C MET A 87 21.23 7.49 11.99
N ASN A 88 19.92 7.77 11.91
CA ASN A 88 19.04 7.66 13.07
C ASN A 88 18.74 6.18 13.36
N LEU A 89 18.67 5.36 12.30
CA LEU A 89 18.31 3.95 12.41
C LEU A 89 19.54 3.02 12.42
N PHE A 90 20.51 3.28 11.56
CA PHE A 90 21.75 2.52 11.44
C PHE A 90 22.93 3.42 11.79
N GLN A 91 23.20 3.60 13.09
CA GLN A 91 24.25 4.48 13.57
C GLN A 91 25.64 3.91 13.29
N LYS A 92 25.81 2.61 13.56
CA LYS A 92 27.08 1.91 13.46
C LYS A 92 27.06 0.84 12.37
N ASN A 93 28.23 0.44 11.91
CA ASN A 93 28.36 -0.64 10.92
C ASN A 93 27.83 -1.97 11.47
N GLU A 94 27.98 -2.20 12.77
CA GLU A 94 27.44 -3.38 13.46
C GLU A 94 25.93 -3.49 13.33
N ASP A 95 25.19 -2.38 13.29
CA ASP A 95 23.73 -2.39 13.11
C ASP A 95 23.36 -2.97 11.73
N ILE A 96 24.10 -2.56 10.70
CA ILE A 96 23.90 -3.00 9.31
C ILE A 96 24.23 -4.49 9.21
N VAL A 97 25.34 -4.92 9.82
CA VAL A 97 25.76 -6.32 9.85
C VAL A 97 24.74 -7.20 10.58
N THR A 98 24.25 -6.74 11.72
CA THR A 98 23.26 -7.46 12.53
C THR A 98 21.95 -7.62 11.74
N PHE A 99 21.47 -6.55 11.11
CA PHE A 99 20.31 -6.62 10.23
C PHE A 99 20.51 -7.62 9.08
N ALA A 100 21.66 -7.57 8.40
CA ALA A 100 21.94 -8.47 7.28
C ALA A 100 21.91 -9.95 7.73
N ILE A 101 22.44 -10.26 8.91
CA ILE A 101 22.45 -11.62 9.45
C ILE A 101 21.06 -12.04 9.92
N GLU A 102 20.39 -11.21 10.73
CA GLU A 102 19.12 -11.58 11.39
C GLU A 102 17.91 -11.55 10.45
N VAL A 103 17.88 -10.58 9.53
CA VAL A 103 16.71 -10.30 8.68
C VAL A 103 16.88 -10.89 7.29
N LEU A 104 18.07 -10.74 6.70
CA LEU A 104 18.34 -11.18 5.33
C LEU A 104 19.05 -12.54 5.25
N ASN A 105 19.52 -13.07 6.39
CA ASN A 105 20.34 -14.29 6.46
C ASN A 105 21.61 -14.22 5.57
N ILE A 106 22.16 -13.02 5.39
CA ILE A 106 23.38 -12.76 4.62
C ILE A 106 24.59 -12.77 5.55
N LYS A 107 25.59 -13.59 5.22
CA LYS A 107 26.85 -13.63 5.98
C LYS A 107 27.79 -12.51 5.55
N VAL A 108 28.09 -11.61 6.47
CA VAL A 108 29.05 -10.52 6.23
C VAL A 108 30.44 -10.89 6.74
N SER A 109 31.38 -11.12 5.82
CA SER A 109 32.76 -11.45 6.17
C SER A 109 33.62 -10.19 6.39
N ARG A 110 34.49 -10.21 7.41
CA ARG A 110 35.45 -9.13 7.72
C ARG A 110 34.78 -7.75 7.89
N SER A 111 33.63 -7.70 8.54
CA SER A 111 32.83 -6.48 8.70
C SER A 111 33.58 -5.35 9.41
N ASP A 112 34.47 -5.70 10.34
CA ASP A 112 35.32 -4.82 11.14
C ASP A 112 36.31 -3.99 10.30
N LYS A 113 36.61 -4.43 9.07
CA LYS A 113 37.57 -3.78 8.17
C LYS A 113 36.92 -3.06 7.00
N ARG A 114 35.59 -3.06 6.92
CA ARG A 114 34.84 -2.50 5.78
C ARG A 114 34.23 -1.15 6.15
N SER A 115 34.26 -0.22 5.21
CA SER A 115 33.48 1.01 5.30
C SER A 115 31.98 0.72 5.21
N ARG A 116 31.14 1.66 5.69
CA ARG A 116 29.68 1.57 5.54
C ARG A 116 29.26 1.30 4.10
N TYR A 117 29.85 2.02 3.14
CA TYR A 117 29.48 1.86 1.73
C TYR A 117 29.89 0.50 1.16
N GLU A 118 31.03 -0.06 1.58
CA GLU A 118 31.41 -1.42 1.22
C GLU A 118 30.48 -2.47 1.82
N LEU A 119 30.00 -2.27 3.06
CA LEU A 119 29.00 -3.15 3.67
C LEU A 119 27.68 -3.12 2.91
N ILE A 120 27.17 -1.91 2.61
CA ILE A 120 25.94 -1.74 1.84
C ILE A 120 26.09 -2.38 0.46
N GLY A 121 27.20 -2.11 -0.24
CA GLY A 121 27.47 -2.70 -1.55
C GLY A 121 27.53 -4.22 -1.51
N LEU A 122 28.21 -4.80 -0.51
CA LEU A 122 28.23 -6.25 -0.30
C LEU A 122 26.81 -6.80 -0.13
N ILE A 123 26.03 -6.27 0.82
CA ILE A 123 24.70 -6.78 1.13
C ILE A 123 23.77 -6.69 -0.08
N VAL A 124 23.82 -5.59 -0.83
CA VAL A 124 23.02 -5.39 -2.04
C VAL A 124 23.38 -6.41 -3.12
N CYS A 125 24.66 -6.70 -3.30
CA CYS A 125 25.11 -7.73 -4.24
C CYS A 125 24.64 -9.12 -3.81
N GLU A 126 24.76 -9.46 -2.53
CA GLU A 126 24.33 -10.75 -1.98
C GLU A 126 22.80 -10.93 -2.05
N CYS A 127 22.01 -9.84 -2.02
CA CYS A 127 20.55 -9.94 -2.17
C CYS A 127 20.11 -10.55 -3.52
N ASN A 128 20.94 -10.45 -4.57
CA ASN A 128 20.64 -11.07 -5.88
C ASN A 128 20.64 -12.60 -5.83
N GLU A 129 21.29 -13.19 -4.84
CA GLU A 129 21.41 -14.65 -4.68
C GLU A 129 20.32 -15.22 -3.75
N LEU A 130 19.44 -14.38 -3.23
CA LEU A 130 18.34 -14.80 -2.35
C LEU A 130 17.15 -15.38 -3.16
N ASP A 131 16.33 -16.17 -2.49
CA ASP A 131 15.05 -16.63 -3.05
C ASP A 131 14.02 -15.50 -2.99
N ASP A 132 13.60 -14.99 -4.16
CA ASP A 132 12.64 -13.88 -4.28
C ASP A 132 11.31 -14.19 -3.58
N ASN A 133 10.83 -15.45 -3.63
CA ASN A 133 9.55 -15.83 -3.02
C ASN A 133 9.65 -15.83 -1.49
N ALA A 134 10.80 -16.24 -0.94
CA ALA A 134 11.03 -16.23 0.50
C ALA A 134 11.08 -14.82 1.09
N LEU A 135 11.28 -13.80 0.25
CA LEU A 135 11.40 -12.40 0.66
C LEU A 135 10.08 -11.62 0.63
N GLU A 136 9.00 -12.19 0.10
CA GLU A 136 7.72 -11.49 -0.07
C GLU A 136 7.22 -10.85 1.24
N ALA A 137 7.19 -11.63 2.33
CA ALA A 137 6.72 -11.14 3.63
C ALA A 137 7.60 -9.97 4.17
N LEU A 138 8.91 -10.06 3.98
CA LEU A 138 9.85 -9.02 4.38
C LEU A 138 9.66 -7.75 3.56
N VAL A 139 9.52 -7.89 2.24
CA VAL A 139 9.32 -6.75 1.33
C VAL A 139 8.01 -6.04 1.63
N ILE A 140 6.92 -6.78 1.84
CA ILE A 140 5.65 -6.20 2.27
C ILE A 140 5.83 -5.41 3.57
N ALA A 141 6.49 -5.99 4.56
CA ALA A 141 6.74 -5.31 5.84
C ALA A 141 7.58 -4.04 5.68
N LEU A 142 8.72 -4.11 4.99
CA LEU A 142 9.59 -2.97 4.76
C LEU A 142 8.91 -1.89 3.89
N SER A 143 8.02 -2.26 2.98
CA SER A 143 7.28 -1.29 2.16
C SER A 143 6.34 -0.41 2.97
N LYS A 144 5.72 -0.97 4.00
CA LYS A 144 4.86 -0.21 4.93
C LYS A 144 5.66 0.71 5.83
N ILE A 145 6.88 0.32 6.19
CA ILE A 145 7.74 1.06 7.12
C ILE A 145 8.50 2.16 6.38
N THR A 146 9.23 1.83 5.32
CA THR A 146 10.12 2.77 4.60
C THR A 146 9.37 3.85 3.82
N GLY A 147 8.08 3.65 3.55
CA GLY A 147 7.18 4.68 3.01
C GLY A 147 6.59 5.63 4.06
N ASN A 148 6.81 5.39 5.36
CA ASN A 148 6.21 6.15 6.45
C ASN A 148 7.28 6.65 7.44
N SER A 149 7.51 7.96 7.46
CA SER A 149 8.52 8.58 8.33
C SER A 149 8.25 8.37 9.82
N GLU A 150 6.97 8.30 10.23
CA GLU A 150 6.60 8.03 11.63
C GLU A 150 7.00 6.62 12.04
N LYS A 151 6.76 5.62 11.18
CA LYS A 151 7.17 4.23 11.44
C LYS A 151 8.69 4.08 11.48
N ILE A 152 9.43 4.82 10.67
CA ILE A 152 10.90 4.87 10.74
C ILE A 152 11.38 5.46 12.07
N SER A 153 10.74 6.54 12.54
CA SER A 153 11.04 7.13 13.85
C SER A 153 10.73 6.16 14.99
N GLN A 154 9.57 5.51 14.96
CA GLN A 154 9.20 4.48 15.95
C GLN A 154 10.21 3.32 15.96
N MET A 155 10.68 2.87 14.78
CA MET A 155 11.70 1.84 14.70
C MET A 155 13.02 2.28 15.35
N ALA A 156 13.43 3.54 15.15
CA ALA A 156 14.63 4.08 15.79
C ALA A 156 14.48 4.18 17.32
N GLU A 157 13.28 4.51 17.82
CA GLU A 157 12.96 4.52 19.26
C GLU A 157 13.00 3.10 19.85
N GLU A 158 12.36 2.13 19.19
CA GLU A 158 12.37 0.73 19.64
C GLU A 158 13.79 0.14 19.63
N LYS A 159 14.64 0.55 18.69
CA LYS A 159 16.06 0.14 18.67
C LYS A 159 16.84 0.61 19.91
N ALA A 160 16.46 1.74 20.51
CA ALA A 160 17.09 2.21 21.74
C ALA A 160 16.68 1.40 22.99
N SER A 161 15.67 0.53 22.87
CA SER A 161 15.19 -0.31 23.97
C SER A 161 16.07 -1.53 24.22
N VAL A 162 16.08 -2.01 25.47
CA VAL A 162 16.79 -3.22 25.86
C VAL A 162 16.05 -4.44 25.30
N GLY A 163 16.77 -5.33 24.62
CA GLY A 163 16.18 -6.55 24.03
C GLY A 163 15.65 -6.39 22.61
N PHE A 164 16.03 -5.32 21.92
CA PHE A 164 15.64 -5.07 20.54
C PHE A 164 15.95 -6.25 19.59
N SER A 165 14.98 -6.59 18.74
CA SER A 165 15.13 -7.53 17.64
C SER A 165 14.58 -6.91 16.35
N TRP A 166 15.36 -6.97 15.27
CA TRP A 166 14.93 -6.45 13.98
C TRP A 166 13.69 -7.16 13.45
N ASN A 167 13.68 -8.50 13.47
CA ASN A 167 12.56 -9.28 12.92
C ASN A 167 11.25 -9.03 13.67
N GLU A 168 11.31 -8.94 14.99
CA GLU A 168 10.11 -8.68 15.80
C GLU A 168 9.58 -7.26 15.55
N THR A 169 10.47 -6.26 15.55
CA THR A 169 10.10 -4.86 15.33
C THR A 169 9.53 -4.63 13.93
N ILE A 170 10.16 -5.21 12.90
CA ILE A 170 9.67 -5.12 11.51
C ILE A 170 8.27 -5.72 11.39
N ARG A 171 8.01 -6.87 12.02
CA ARG A 171 6.66 -7.48 12.01
C ARG A 171 5.65 -6.61 12.73
N LYS A 172 5.96 -6.15 13.95
CA LYS A 172 5.09 -5.31 14.77
C LYS A 172 4.71 -4.00 14.08
N LEU A 173 5.65 -3.34 13.42
CA LEU A 173 5.41 -2.07 12.72
C LEU A 173 4.79 -2.26 11.33
N ALA A 174 4.81 -3.47 10.79
CA ALA A 174 4.17 -3.79 9.51
C ALA A 174 2.68 -4.16 9.66
N ASP A 175 2.25 -4.55 10.85
CA ASP A 175 0.83 -4.68 11.20
C ASP A 175 0.13 -3.30 11.20
#